data_AF-A0A8J7QGE8-F1
#
_entry.id   AF-A0A8J7QGE8-F1
#
_cell.length_a   1.000
_cell.length_b   1.000
_cell.length_c   1.000
_cell.angle_alpha   90.00
_cell.angle_beta   90.00
_cell.angle_gamma   90.00
#
_symmetry.space_group_name_H-M   'P 1'
#
loop_
_entity.id
_entity.type
_entity.pdbx_description
1 polymer ?
#
loop_
_entity_poly.entity_id
_entity_poly.type
_entity_poly.pdbx_seq_one_letter_code
_entity_poly.pdbx_strand_id
1 'polypeptide(L)'
;MARASVCLFFFCGFTILFPAQQFDPPAPLNPPVAPAENPVTPAKAFLGKVLFWDEQLSSTGTVACGTCHLPTAGGSDPRVLDPQNRLVHPGPDGEYGSADDIVGSAGVAAHGDDGSLDTVDYFGFDVQVTSRKTPPTIDAGYPGSLFWDGRASGRFRDPDTNRVLIAAGAALESQVLGPPVNEVEMGFLGRTWDEIEAELTIAKPLALAQKVPVRLATWIGGRSYPDLFEEAFGTREVSAIHIAYAIATYERVLFSDQTPLDNYLRGDETALTEQELRGLAVFDTTACDACHGGEHMSLHGFRFIGVRDQNDDFGRFNESGDTQNLGSFRIPMLRNVELRPPFFHVGAFDTLDEVVDFYFRGGDFDGDNKPLFIRDRPNRPEQDKIDLVAFLKRPLTDPRVRGGLAPFDSVDLYANSNRVPSIEGSGRSGSGGLAPEPIAMEPPLAGTTAFTVGVKGGLGGSGAVLVIDNQDPGVTSTIPAGAAYHVEEITLQGSGAGQGYGSVNVAIAPTASPSQGFYYGRWYVRDPVASGGVAVSKLIRFQALRPASEDWCGLDLDSDGYSDVRDLVSLMNSRGDCPVPCQGDLNASGANDTADFTIAVPRWNACD
;
A
#
# COMPACT_ATOMS: atom_id res chain seq x y z
N MET A 1 80.53 -21.68 40.00
CA MET A 1 80.64 -23.09 39.57
C MET A 1 79.46 -23.86 40.16
N ALA A 2 78.38 -24.07 39.40
CA ALA A 2 77.42 -25.17 39.56
C ALA A 2 76.25 -24.99 38.57
N ARG A 3 76.10 -26.02 37.74
CA ARG A 3 75.28 -26.20 36.54
C ARG A 3 73.79 -25.83 36.66
N ALA A 4 73.28 -25.20 35.61
CA ALA A 4 71.85 -25.14 35.29
C ALA A 4 71.33 -26.55 34.95
N SER A 5 70.18 -26.92 35.53
CA SER A 5 69.33 -28.02 35.05
C SER A 5 67.99 -27.41 34.65
N VAL A 6 67.72 -27.44 33.35
CA VAL A 6 66.43 -27.08 32.76
C VAL A 6 65.45 -28.21 33.08
N CYS A 7 64.43 -27.93 33.90
CA CYS A 7 63.25 -28.77 34.02
C CYS A 7 62.26 -28.35 32.93
N LEU A 8 62.09 -29.21 31.91
CA LEU A 8 61.01 -29.09 30.94
C LEU A 8 59.68 -29.26 31.69
N PHE A 9 58.93 -28.18 31.86
CA PHE A 9 57.51 -28.28 32.17
C PHE A 9 56.77 -28.68 30.90
N PHE A 10 56.19 -29.88 30.90
CA PHE A 10 55.14 -30.27 29.96
C PHE A 10 53.93 -29.38 30.23
N PHE A 11 53.81 -28.25 29.53
CA PHE A 11 52.52 -27.58 29.37
C PHE A 11 51.70 -28.41 28.39
N CYS A 12 50.88 -29.30 28.94
CA CYS A 12 49.78 -29.89 28.21
C CYS A 12 48.86 -28.74 27.80
N GLY A 13 48.87 -28.40 26.51
CA GLY A 13 48.01 -27.36 25.94
C GLY A 13 46.55 -27.76 26.14
N PHE A 14 45.90 -27.17 27.13
CA PHE A 14 44.44 -27.14 27.18
C PHE A 14 44.01 -26.13 26.12
N THR A 15 43.81 -26.61 24.90
CA THR A 15 43.01 -25.90 23.89
C THR A 15 41.61 -25.78 24.48
N ILE A 16 41.27 -24.61 24.98
CA ILE A 16 39.86 -24.27 25.23
C ILE A 16 39.24 -24.14 23.83
N LEU A 17 38.72 -25.26 23.33
CA LEU A 17 37.75 -25.27 22.25
C LEU A 17 36.52 -24.56 22.81
N PHE A 18 36.36 -23.28 22.49
CA PHE A 18 35.02 -22.72 22.46
C PHE A 18 34.25 -23.57 21.44
N PRO A 19 33.12 -24.21 21.80
CA PRO A 19 32.27 -24.77 20.77
C PRO A 19 31.96 -23.63 19.79
N ALA A 20 32.16 -23.87 18.49
CA ALA A 20 31.51 -23.04 17.49
C ALA A 20 30.06 -22.94 17.93
N GLN A 21 29.54 -21.73 18.05
CA GLN A 21 28.14 -21.51 18.38
C GLN A 21 27.37 -22.20 17.25
N GLN A 22 26.92 -23.43 17.51
CA GLN A 22 26.19 -24.21 16.55
C GLN A 22 24.94 -23.40 16.27
N PHE A 23 24.75 -22.99 15.02
CA PHE A 23 23.50 -22.41 14.57
C PHE A 23 22.39 -23.38 15.01
N ASP A 24 21.69 -23.05 16.09
CA ASP A 24 20.52 -23.80 16.50
C ASP A 24 19.55 -23.69 15.34
N PRO A 25 19.18 -24.79 14.67
CA PRO A 25 18.34 -24.72 13.49
C PRO A 25 17.05 -24.00 13.87
N PRO A 26 16.69 -22.89 13.20
CA PRO A 26 15.49 -22.15 13.52
C PRO A 26 14.29 -23.08 13.51
N ALA A 27 13.40 -22.96 14.50
CA ALA A 27 12.15 -23.69 14.49
C ALA A 27 11.29 -23.20 13.31
N PRO A 28 10.40 -24.05 12.76
CA PRO A 28 9.40 -23.60 11.82
C PRO A 28 8.60 -22.43 12.41
N LEU A 29 8.32 -21.44 11.57
CA LEU A 29 7.60 -20.23 11.98
C LEU A 29 6.19 -20.59 12.48
N ASN A 30 5.96 -20.43 13.79
CA ASN A 30 4.65 -20.65 14.41
C ASN A 30 3.75 -19.44 14.21
N PRO A 31 2.40 -19.59 14.19
CA PRO A 31 1.50 -18.45 14.08
C PRO A 31 1.81 -17.35 15.12
N PRO A 32 1.73 -16.06 14.75
CA PRO A 32 1.93 -14.97 15.69
C PRO A 32 1.02 -15.06 16.91
N VAL A 33 1.55 -14.70 18.08
CA VAL A 33 0.76 -14.67 19.32
C VAL A 33 -0.22 -13.51 19.28
N ALA A 34 -1.50 -13.81 19.50
CA ALA A 34 -2.55 -12.81 19.62
C ALA A 34 -2.74 -12.39 21.10
N PRO A 35 -3.03 -11.11 21.37
CA PRO A 35 -3.42 -10.67 22.72
C PRO A 35 -4.77 -11.30 23.10
N ALA A 36 -4.98 -11.51 24.40
CA ALA A 36 -6.17 -12.18 24.91
C ALA A 36 -7.47 -11.42 24.61
N GLU A 37 -7.38 -10.09 24.52
CA GLU A 37 -8.46 -9.16 24.23
C GLU A 37 -8.85 -9.16 22.74
N ASN A 38 -7.94 -9.56 21.85
CA ASN A 38 -8.20 -9.66 20.42
C ASN A 38 -7.75 -11.04 19.86
N PRO A 39 -8.46 -12.12 20.22
CA PRO A 39 -8.15 -13.45 19.71
C PRO A 39 -8.46 -13.52 18.21
N VAL A 40 -7.61 -14.25 17.47
CA VAL A 40 -7.82 -14.52 16.05
C VAL A 40 -9.04 -15.42 15.86
N THR A 41 -10.01 -14.96 15.09
CA THR A 41 -11.16 -15.76 14.62
C THR A 41 -11.32 -15.60 13.11
N PRO A 42 -11.93 -16.57 12.41
CA PRO A 42 -12.17 -16.44 10.97
C PRO A 42 -12.98 -15.18 10.62
N ALA A 43 -14.05 -14.87 11.35
CA ALA A 43 -14.90 -13.70 11.08
C ALA A 43 -14.12 -12.39 11.22
N LYS A 44 -13.27 -12.24 12.26
CA LYS A 44 -12.40 -11.07 12.42
C LYS A 44 -11.34 -10.98 11.32
N ALA A 45 -10.74 -12.11 10.92
CA ALA A 45 -9.75 -12.12 9.84
C ALA A 45 -10.37 -11.76 8.49
N PHE A 46 -11.59 -12.23 8.20
CA PHE A 46 -12.32 -11.84 6.99
C PHE A 46 -12.71 -10.37 7.02
N LEU A 47 -13.29 -9.87 8.13
CA LEU A 47 -13.58 -8.45 8.28
C LEU A 47 -12.32 -7.58 8.16
N GLY A 48 -11.20 -8.02 8.75
CA GLY A 48 -9.91 -7.36 8.61
C GLY A 48 -9.42 -7.32 7.18
N LYS A 49 -9.60 -8.41 6.43
CA LYS A 49 -9.28 -8.46 5.00
C LYS A 49 -10.15 -7.50 4.20
N VAL A 50 -11.46 -7.43 4.48
CA VAL A 50 -12.34 -6.44 3.85
C VAL A 50 -11.81 -5.03 4.07
N LEU A 51 -11.57 -4.65 5.32
CA LEU A 51 -11.13 -3.29 5.68
C LEU A 51 -9.73 -2.95 5.14
N PHE A 52 -8.79 -3.91 5.15
CA PHE A 52 -7.42 -3.73 4.63
C PHE A 52 -7.40 -3.37 3.13
N TRP A 53 -8.39 -3.86 2.38
CA TRP A 53 -8.49 -3.67 0.93
C TRP A 53 -9.55 -2.64 0.52
N ASP A 54 -10.25 -1.99 1.46
CA ASP A 54 -11.31 -1.03 1.14
C ASP A 54 -10.76 0.40 1.02
N GLU A 55 -10.73 0.94 -0.20
CA GLU A 55 -10.28 2.31 -0.45
C GLU A 55 -11.21 3.36 0.20
N GLN A 56 -12.44 2.98 0.57
CA GLN A 56 -13.37 3.83 1.31
C GLN A 56 -12.88 4.15 2.73
N LEU A 57 -11.81 3.50 3.22
CA LEU A 57 -11.14 3.89 4.46
C LEU A 57 -10.30 5.18 4.28
N SER A 58 -9.91 5.54 3.06
CA SER A 58 -9.27 6.83 2.75
C SER A 58 -10.29 7.93 2.48
N SER A 59 -9.92 9.20 2.66
CA SER A 59 -10.83 10.33 2.52
C SER A 59 -11.21 10.60 1.07
N THR A 60 -10.35 10.18 0.15
CA THR A 60 -10.49 10.39 -1.29
C THR A 60 -11.04 9.15 -2.00
N GLY A 61 -11.19 8.02 -1.31
CA GLY A 61 -11.57 6.75 -1.94
C GLY A 61 -10.52 6.20 -2.92
N THR A 62 -9.24 6.61 -2.79
CA THR A 62 -8.16 6.23 -3.72
C THR A 62 -7.03 5.44 -3.07
N VAL A 63 -7.04 5.26 -1.74
CA VAL A 63 -6.00 4.54 -1.01
C VAL A 63 -6.62 3.54 -0.02
N ALA A 64 -6.12 2.32 -0.01
CA ALA A 64 -6.33 1.31 1.02
C ALA A 64 -4.99 0.89 1.62
N CYS A 65 -5.00 0.09 2.70
CA CYS A 65 -3.76 -0.52 3.19
C CYS A 65 -3.08 -1.34 2.08
N GLY A 66 -3.88 -2.08 1.30
CA GLY A 66 -3.42 -2.85 0.15
C GLY A 66 -2.83 -2.04 -1.01
N THR A 67 -3.07 -0.72 -1.08
CA THR A 67 -2.43 0.16 -2.09
C THR A 67 -0.93 0.24 -1.87
N CYS A 68 -0.49 0.36 -0.62
CA CYS A 68 0.92 0.45 -0.24
C CYS A 68 1.52 -0.89 0.20
N HIS A 69 0.71 -1.91 0.49
CA HIS A 69 1.15 -3.16 1.08
C HIS A 69 0.73 -4.39 0.26
N LEU A 70 1.29 -4.52 -0.95
CA LEU A 70 0.94 -5.60 -1.86
C LEU A 70 1.73 -6.88 -1.50
N PRO A 71 1.06 -8.05 -1.31
CA PRO A 71 1.77 -9.26 -0.93
C PRO A 71 2.83 -9.74 -1.94
N THR A 72 2.59 -9.56 -3.24
CA THR A 72 3.56 -9.91 -4.29
C THR A 72 4.82 -9.06 -4.26
N ALA A 73 4.78 -7.89 -3.60
CA ALA A 73 5.92 -7.04 -3.26
C ALA A 73 6.41 -7.27 -1.81
N GLY A 74 6.14 -8.45 -1.23
CA GLY A 74 6.52 -8.79 0.14
C GLY A 74 5.80 -7.98 1.21
N GLY A 75 4.61 -7.44 0.90
CA GLY A 75 3.86 -6.53 1.77
C GLY A 75 4.37 -5.09 1.76
N SER A 76 5.17 -4.72 0.76
CA SER A 76 5.64 -3.36 0.49
C SER A 76 4.89 -2.76 -0.71
N ASP A 77 5.18 -1.50 -1.01
CA ASP A 77 4.59 -0.79 -2.14
C ASP A 77 5.28 -1.25 -3.44
N PRO A 78 4.54 -1.70 -4.47
CA PRO A 78 5.12 -2.00 -5.78
C PRO A 78 5.27 -0.76 -6.66
N ARG A 79 4.59 0.36 -6.37
CA ARG A 79 4.60 1.57 -7.23
C ARG A 79 5.95 2.27 -7.24
N VAL A 80 6.76 2.03 -6.20
CA VAL A 80 8.14 2.49 -6.09
C VAL A 80 9.12 1.70 -6.98
N LEU A 81 8.67 0.64 -7.63
CA LEU A 81 9.52 -0.20 -8.49
C LEU A 81 9.60 0.29 -9.94
N ASP A 82 8.77 1.25 -10.34
CA ASP A 82 8.83 1.86 -11.67
C ASP A 82 9.83 3.03 -11.67
N PRO A 83 11.09 2.86 -12.10
CA PRO A 83 12.06 3.94 -12.05
C PRO A 83 11.73 5.11 -13.00
N GLN A 84 10.83 4.92 -13.98
CA GLN A 84 10.44 5.99 -14.90
C GLN A 84 9.33 6.88 -14.32
N ASN A 85 8.45 6.33 -13.48
CA ASN A 85 7.30 7.04 -12.92
C ASN A 85 7.26 7.05 -11.38
N ARG A 86 8.34 6.61 -10.72
CA ARG A 86 8.47 6.59 -9.27
C ARG A 86 8.37 8.01 -8.71
N LEU A 87 7.34 8.22 -7.90
CA LEU A 87 7.19 9.42 -7.08
C LEU A 87 8.15 9.34 -5.89
N VAL A 88 8.76 10.47 -5.56
CA VAL A 88 9.72 10.60 -4.45
C VAL A 88 9.31 11.76 -3.55
N HIS A 89 9.71 11.69 -2.29
CA HIS A 89 9.65 12.83 -1.39
C HIS A 89 10.99 13.57 -1.48
N PRO A 90 11.02 14.92 -1.58
CA PRO A 90 12.24 15.72 -1.79
C PRO A 90 13.14 15.83 -0.56
N GLY A 91 13.06 14.88 0.38
CA GLY A 91 13.81 14.91 1.63
C GLY A 91 13.57 16.13 2.54
N PRO A 92 14.37 16.26 3.61
CA PRO A 92 14.44 17.44 4.47
C PRO A 92 14.80 18.77 3.80
N ASP A 93 15.56 18.78 2.69
CA ASP A 93 15.95 20.03 2.02
C ASP A 93 14.85 20.62 1.11
N GLY A 94 13.89 19.79 0.70
CA GLY A 94 12.78 20.19 -0.15
C GLY A 94 13.17 20.37 -1.62
N GLU A 95 14.33 19.87 -2.05
CA GLU A 95 14.81 19.97 -3.42
C GLU A 95 14.86 18.59 -4.10
N TYR A 96 14.01 18.38 -5.12
CA TYR A 96 14.06 17.15 -5.91
C TYR A 96 15.41 16.94 -6.60
N GLY A 97 15.89 15.70 -6.62
CA GLY A 97 17.15 15.29 -7.24
C GLY A 97 18.37 15.50 -6.34
N SER A 98 18.15 15.83 -5.08
CA SER A 98 19.17 15.87 -4.03
C SER A 98 19.53 14.45 -3.56
N ALA A 99 20.50 14.35 -2.63
CA ALA A 99 20.92 13.06 -2.07
C ALA A 99 19.99 12.55 -0.95
N ASP A 100 19.15 13.42 -0.38
CA ASP A 100 18.22 13.11 0.70
C ASP A 100 16.80 12.80 0.22
N ASP A 101 16.55 12.85 -1.10
CA ASP A 101 15.37 12.27 -1.75
C ASP A 101 15.02 10.89 -1.17
N ILE A 102 13.74 10.66 -0.97
CA ILE A 102 13.21 9.46 -0.33
C ILE A 102 12.27 8.75 -1.27
N VAL A 103 12.52 7.46 -1.47
CA VAL A 103 11.55 6.59 -2.13
C VAL A 103 10.50 6.14 -1.11
N GLY A 104 9.51 7.01 -0.93
CA GLY A 104 8.33 6.77 -0.11
C GLY A 104 7.18 6.15 -0.90
N SER A 105 6.01 6.07 -0.26
CA SER A 105 4.76 5.62 -0.88
C SER A 105 3.86 6.80 -1.14
N ALA A 106 3.26 6.82 -2.33
CA ALA A 106 2.25 7.80 -2.68
C ALA A 106 0.93 7.50 -1.95
N GLY A 107 0.43 8.44 -1.16
CA GLY A 107 -0.88 8.34 -0.52
C GLY A 107 -1.90 9.23 -1.23
N VAL A 108 -2.53 10.13 -0.49
CA VAL A 108 -3.59 11.00 -1.01
C VAL A 108 -3.07 12.36 -1.46
N ALA A 109 -3.74 12.97 -2.43
CA ALA A 109 -3.57 14.40 -2.69
C ALA A 109 -4.15 15.20 -1.51
N ALA A 110 -3.57 16.37 -1.25
CA ALA A 110 -4.02 17.21 -0.16
C ALA A 110 -5.44 17.74 -0.42
N HIS A 111 -6.27 17.72 0.62
CA HIS A 111 -7.63 18.24 0.60
C HIS A 111 -7.90 19.05 1.87
N GLY A 112 -8.80 20.02 1.77
CA GLY A 112 -9.43 20.66 2.91
C GLY A 112 -10.48 19.76 3.57
N ASP A 113 -10.94 20.16 4.75
CA ASP A 113 -12.04 19.49 5.48
C ASP A 113 -13.39 19.55 4.73
N ASP A 114 -13.55 20.53 3.84
CA ASP A 114 -14.68 20.65 2.93
C ASP A 114 -14.58 19.74 1.69
N GLY A 115 -13.51 18.96 1.59
CA GLY A 115 -13.21 18.07 0.47
C GLY A 115 -12.65 18.78 -0.77
N SER A 116 -12.35 20.08 -0.72
CA SER A 116 -11.71 20.76 -1.85
C SER A 116 -10.22 20.41 -1.94
N LEU A 117 -9.69 20.26 -3.16
CA LEU A 117 -8.24 20.08 -3.38
C LEU A 117 -7.44 21.25 -2.80
N ASP A 118 -6.40 20.92 -2.04
CA ASP A 118 -5.42 21.86 -1.50
C ASP A 118 -4.02 21.61 -2.09
N THR A 119 -3.09 22.52 -1.83
CA THR A 119 -1.69 22.39 -2.24
C THR A 119 -0.77 22.18 -1.06
N VAL A 120 0.18 21.26 -1.22
CA VAL A 120 1.32 21.12 -0.30
C VAL A 120 2.58 21.57 -1.01
N ASP A 121 3.51 22.16 -0.27
CA ASP A 121 4.84 22.50 -0.79
C ASP A 121 5.44 21.26 -1.48
N TYR A 122 6.12 21.48 -2.60
CA TYR A 122 6.77 20.47 -3.45
C TYR A 122 5.85 19.50 -4.21
N PHE A 123 4.69 19.10 -3.66
CA PHE A 123 3.74 18.21 -4.33
C PHE A 123 2.68 18.96 -5.14
N GLY A 124 2.39 20.22 -4.80
CA GLY A 124 1.29 20.97 -5.40
C GLY A 124 -0.02 20.21 -5.22
N PHE A 125 -0.68 19.88 -6.33
CA PHE A 125 -1.92 19.08 -6.36
C PHE A 125 -1.72 17.60 -6.61
N ASP A 126 -0.47 17.17 -6.78
CA ASP A 126 -0.18 15.77 -7.00
C ASP A 126 -0.28 15.01 -5.67
N VAL A 127 -0.38 13.69 -5.73
CA VAL A 127 -0.44 12.86 -4.51
C VAL A 127 0.82 13.06 -3.66
N GLN A 128 0.64 13.12 -2.34
CA GLN A 128 1.75 13.28 -1.42
C GLN A 128 2.51 11.97 -1.26
N VAL A 129 3.83 12.05 -1.07
CA VAL A 129 4.70 10.88 -0.89
C VAL A 129 5.20 10.83 0.54
N THR A 130 5.18 9.67 1.19
CA THR A 130 5.65 9.52 2.58
C THR A 130 7.16 9.80 2.71
N SER A 131 7.57 10.30 3.88
CA SER A 131 8.98 10.56 4.20
C SER A 131 9.77 9.30 4.59
N ARG A 132 9.17 8.12 4.50
CA ARG A 132 9.86 6.83 4.66
C ARG A 132 9.25 5.80 3.73
N LYS A 133 10.10 4.88 3.27
CA LYS A 133 9.66 3.70 2.53
C LYS A 133 8.72 2.86 3.38
N THR A 134 7.68 2.33 2.76
CA THR A 134 6.71 1.45 3.42
C THR A 134 7.35 0.15 3.96
N PRO A 135 7.21 -0.15 5.27
CA PRO A 135 7.65 -1.41 5.84
C PRO A 135 6.73 -2.57 5.42
N PRO A 136 7.21 -3.83 5.46
CA PRO A 136 6.40 -4.98 5.07
C PRO A 136 5.28 -5.27 6.09
N THR A 137 4.07 -5.59 5.61
CA THR A 137 2.96 -6.15 6.42
C THR A 137 3.04 -7.66 6.58
N ILE A 138 3.66 -8.36 5.63
CA ILE A 138 3.91 -9.80 5.76
C ILE A 138 4.85 -10.02 6.94
N ASP A 139 4.48 -10.94 7.82
CA ASP A 139 5.14 -11.23 9.09
C ASP A 139 5.13 -10.08 10.13
N ALA A 140 4.30 -9.05 9.94
CA ALA A 140 4.21 -7.92 10.89
C ALA A 140 3.60 -8.31 12.26
N GLY A 141 3.05 -9.53 12.40
CA GLY A 141 2.55 -10.03 13.68
C GLY A 141 3.62 -10.42 14.71
N TYR A 142 4.89 -10.58 14.32
CA TYR A 142 5.95 -11.01 15.23
C TYR A 142 6.63 -9.89 16.03
N PRO A 143 6.95 -8.72 15.44
CA PRO A 143 7.62 -7.65 16.17
C PRO A 143 6.74 -7.08 17.30
N GLY A 144 7.34 -6.83 18.47
CA GLY A 144 6.67 -6.17 19.59
C GLY A 144 6.44 -4.66 19.43
N SER A 145 6.92 -4.09 18.32
CA SER A 145 6.68 -2.70 17.92
C SER A 145 6.79 -2.55 16.40
N LEU A 146 5.96 -1.68 15.81
CA LEU A 146 5.85 -1.44 14.37
C LEU A 146 6.20 -0.01 13.97
N PHE A 147 6.22 0.25 12.66
CA PHE A 147 6.95 1.33 12.00
C PHE A 147 8.47 1.20 12.09
N TRP A 148 9.19 2.03 11.34
CA TRP A 148 10.66 2.04 11.32
C TRP A 148 11.27 2.54 12.64
N ASP A 149 10.61 3.45 13.35
CA ASP A 149 11.03 3.99 14.65
C ASP A 149 10.42 3.22 15.84
N GLY A 150 9.48 2.31 15.59
CA GLY A 150 8.83 1.52 16.64
C GLY A 150 7.78 2.29 17.44
N ARG A 151 7.25 3.40 16.92
CA ARG A 151 6.24 4.24 17.61
C ARG A 151 4.92 3.52 17.88
N ALA A 152 4.56 2.54 17.05
CA ALA A 152 3.44 1.64 17.34
C ALA A 152 3.91 0.57 18.32
N SER A 153 3.66 0.80 19.61
CA SER A 153 4.10 -0.07 20.70
C SER A 153 3.18 -1.28 20.89
N GLY A 154 3.62 -2.27 21.67
CA GLY A 154 2.76 -3.38 22.11
C GLY A 154 1.57 -2.99 22.99
N ARG A 155 1.35 -1.72 23.31
CA ARG A 155 0.23 -1.23 24.13
C ARG A 155 -0.78 -0.52 23.24
N PHE A 156 -2.01 -1.03 23.22
CA PHE A 156 -3.10 -0.43 22.45
C PHE A 156 -3.99 0.44 23.34
N ARG A 157 -4.32 1.61 22.80
CA ARG A 157 -5.13 2.61 23.48
C ARG A 157 -6.29 3.01 22.58
N ASP A 158 -7.42 3.19 23.22
CA ASP A 158 -8.59 3.84 22.66
C ASP A 158 -8.19 5.24 22.12
N PRO A 159 -8.41 5.54 20.83
CA PRO A 159 -8.00 6.81 20.22
C PRO A 159 -8.71 8.02 20.82
N ASP A 160 -9.94 7.84 21.32
CA ASP A 160 -10.78 8.95 21.82
C ASP A 160 -10.56 9.20 23.30
N THR A 161 -10.50 8.11 24.09
CA THR A 161 -10.40 8.21 25.56
C THR A 161 -8.97 8.08 26.08
N ASN A 162 -8.03 7.68 25.24
CA ASN A 162 -6.63 7.35 25.60
C ASN A 162 -6.50 6.22 26.65
N ARG A 163 -7.61 5.51 26.94
CA ARG A 163 -7.65 4.38 27.86
C ARG A 163 -6.90 3.21 27.25
N VAL A 164 -6.13 2.51 28.09
CA VAL A 164 -5.46 1.27 27.66
C VAL A 164 -6.49 0.16 27.51
N LEU A 165 -6.56 -0.42 26.33
CA LEU A 165 -7.42 -1.57 26.06
C LEU A 165 -6.62 -2.87 26.04
N ILE A 166 -5.36 -2.82 25.57
CA ILE A 166 -4.45 -3.97 25.61
C ILE A 166 -3.10 -3.50 26.18
N ALA A 167 -2.63 -4.18 27.22
CA ALA A 167 -1.42 -3.76 27.93
C ALA A 167 -0.11 -4.15 27.21
N ALA A 168 -0.11 -5.27 26.47
CA ALA A 168 1.05 -5.81 25.77
C ALA A 168 0.62 -6.67 24.57
N GLY A 169 1.49 -6.81 23.56
CA GLY A 169 1.24 -7.68 22.38
C GLY A 169 0.34 -7.07 21.29
N ALA A 170 0.07 -5.76 21.35
CA ALA A 170 -0.88 -5.08 20.48
C ALA A 170 -0.24 -4.08 19.50
N ALA A 171 0.95 -4.41 18.99
CA ALA A 171 1.67 -3.53 18.07
C ALA A 171 0.91 -3.30 16.76
N LEU A 172 0.24 -4.33 16.23
CA LEU A 172 -0.62 -4.22 15.04
C LEU A 172 -1.83 -3.32 15.31
N GLU A 173 -2.57 -3.54 16.39
CA GLU A 173 -3.70 -2.68 16.74
C GLU A 173 -3.28 -1.22 16.90
N SER A 174 -2.11 -0.98 17.52
CA SER A 174 -1.56 0.36 17.68
C SER A 174 -1.11 0.99 16.35
N GLN A 175 -0.68 0.19 15.38
CA GLN A 175 -0.18 0.67 14.08
C GLN A 175 -1.34 1.11 13.18
N VAL A 176 -2.43 0.32 13.16
CA VAL A 176 -3.58 0.56 12.28
C VAL A 176 -4.23 1.92 12.52
N LEU A 177 -4.14 2.46 13.74
CA LEU A 177 -4.75 3.76 14.06
C LEU A 177 -4.11 4.97 13.37
N GLY A 178 -2.89 4.82 12.82
CA GLY A 178 -2.14 5.92 12.21
C GLY A 178 -2.58 6.25 10.78
N PRO A 179 -2.43 5.33 9.81
CA PRO A 179 -2.61 5.65 8.39
C PRO A 179 -3.97 6.25 7.99
N PRO A 180 -5.12 5.76 8.49
CA PRO A 180 -6.45 6.27 8.09
C PRO A 180 -6.67 7.77 8.36
N VAL A 181 -5.98 8.33 9.36
CA VAL A 181 -6.06 9.74 9.77
C VAL A 181 -4.78 10.53 9.45
N ASN A 182 -3.80 9.91 8.78
CA ASN A 182 -2.58 10.58 8.38
C ASN A 182 -2.81 11.33 7.06
N GLU A 183 -2.47 12.62 7.04
CA GLU A 183 -2.74 13.55 5.93
C GLU A 183 -1.98 13.24 4.64
N VAL A 184 -0.90 12.47 4.72
CA VAL A 184 -0.10 12.02 3.58
C VAL A 184 -0.58 10.65 3.12
N GLU A 185 -0.93 9.75 4.04
CA GLU A 185 -1.23 8.35 3.73
C GLU A 185 -2.66 8.16 3.22
N MET A 186 -3.70 8.44 4.03
CA MET A 186 -5.09 8.10 3.70
C MET A 186 -6.12 9.19 4.04
N GLY A 187 -5.78 10.21 4.81
CA GLY A 187 -6.71 11.25 5.24
C GLY A 187 -6.37 12.63 4.69
N PHE A 188 -7.28 13.58 4.84
CA PHE A 188 -6.95 15.01 4.77
C PHE A 188 -6.46 15.51 6.14
N LEU A 189 -5.94 16.74 6.18
CA LEU A 189 -5.48 17.37 7.44
C LEU A 189 -6.63 17.51 8.44
N GLY A 190 -6.53 16.81 9.57
CA GLY A 190 -7.50 16.90 10.66
C GLY A 190 -8.63 15.87 10.60
N ARG A 191 -8.59 14.91 9.65
CA ARG A 191 -9.54 13.80 9.60
C ARG A 191 -9.57 13.01 10.91
N THR A 192 -10.75 12.60 11.32
CA THR A 192 -11.02 11.95 12.60
C THR A 192 -11.55 10.53 12.44
N TRP A 193 -11.47 9.73 13.51
CA TRP A 193 -12.08 8.40 13.54
C TRP A 193 -13.61 8.46 13.53
N ASP A 194 -14.23 9.47 14.16
CA ASP A 194 -15.68 9.68 14.13
C ASP A 194 -16.21 9.78 12.69
N GLU A 195 -15.50 10.48 11.81
CA GLU A 195 -15.86 10.61 10.39
C GLU A 195 -15.75 9.27 9.66
N ILE A 196 -14.64 8.55 9.84
CA ILE A 196 -14.41 7.23 9.24
C ILE A 196 -15.50 6.23 9.69
N GLU A 197 -15.84 6.23 10.97
CA GLU A 197 -16.88 5.37 11.54
C GLU A 197 -18.27 5.67 10.94
N ALA A 198 -18.60 6.96 10.80
CA ALA A 198 -19.85 7.41 10.19
C ALA A 198 -19.94 7.01 8.71
N GLU A 199 -18.85 7.19 7.96
CA GLU A 199 -18.74 6.81 6.55
C GLU A 199 -18.89 5.29 6.36
N LEU A 200 -18.13 4.49 7.10
CA LEU A 200 -18.19 3.03 7.00
C LEU A 200 -19.53 2.44 7.46
N THR A 201 -20.22 3.08 8.40
CA THR A 201 -21.54 2.61 8.87
C THR A 201 -22.57 2.56 7.75
N ILE A 202 -22.48 3.47 6.78
CA ILE A 202 -23.41 3.54 5.64
C ILE A 202 -22.80 3.00 4.33
N ALA A 203 -21.48 2.82 4.28
CA ALA A 203 -20.79 2.27 3.12
C ALA A 203 -21.15 0.79 2.90
N LYS A 204 -21.06 0.35 1.64
CA LYS A 204 -21.07 -1.07 1.30
C LYS A 204 -19.62 -1.58 1.31
N PRO A 205 -19.32 -2.72 1.94
CA PRO A 205 -17.98 -3.31 1.94
C PRO A 205 -17.42 -3.49 0.53
N LEU A 206 -16.20 -3.01 0.28
CA LEU A 206 -15.49 -3.12 -1.01
C LEU A 206 -16.28 -2.57 -2.21
N ALA A 207 -17.11 -1.55 -2.01
CA ALA A 207 -17.95 -0.97 -3.07
C ALA A 207 -17.14 -0.46 -4.28
N LEU A 208 -15.91 0.00 -4.02
CA LEU A 208 -15.00 0.53 -5.03
C LEU A 208 -14.12 -0.55 -5.67
N ALA A 209 -14.01 -1.75 -5.10
CA ALA A 209 -13.15 -2.79 -5.65
C ALA A 209 -13.51 -3.11 -7.10
N GLN A 210 -12.51 -3.41 -7.92
CA GLN A 210 -12.71 -3.92 -9.28
C GLN A 210 -12.98 -5.41 -9.27
N LYS A 211 -12.31 -6.14 -8.37
CA LYS A 211 -12.47 -7.59 -8.25
C LYS A 211 -12.20 -8.03 -6.84
N VAL A 212 -13.12 -8.80 -6.29
CA VAL A 212 -13.02 -9.36 -4.94
C VAL A 212 -12.80 -10.87 -5.03
N PRO A 213 -11.81 -11.45 -4.31
CA PRO A 213 -11.63 -12.90 -4.29
C PRO A 213 -12.93 -13.63 -3.91
N VAL A 214 -13.29 -14.68 -4.65
CA VAL A 214 -14.58 -15.39 -4.52
C VAL A 214 -14.90 -15.77 -3.07
N ARG A 215 -13.91 -16.24 -2.29
CA ARG A 215 -14.12 -16.59 -0.87
C ARG A 215 -14.52 -15.37 -0.02
N LEU A 216 -13.88 -14.22 -0.26
CA LEU A 216 -14.16 -12.98 0.45
C LEU A 216 -15.53 -12.43 0.03
N ALA A 217 -15.83 -12.40 -1.27
CA ALA A 217 -17.13 -11.98 -1.81
C ALA A 217 -18.29 -12.85 -1.27
N THR A 218 -18.09 -14.18 -1.25
CA THR A 218 -19.07 -15.14 -0.71
C THR A 218 -19.30 -14.90 0.78
N TRP A 219 -18.25 -14.64 1.56
CA TRP A 219 -18.39 -14.35 2.98
C TRP A 219 -19.09 -13.01 3.20
N ILE A 220 -18.77 -11.94 2.45
CA ILE A 220 -19.47 -10.66 2.54
C ILE A 220 -20.96 -10.87 2.29
N GLY A 221 -21.32 -11.55 1.18
CA GLY A 221 -22.70 -11.95 0.91
C GLY A 221 -23.70 -10.79 0.84
N GLY A 222 -23.25 -9.61 0.37
CA GLY A 222 -24.06 -8.39 0.26
C GLY A 222 -24.41 -7.71 1.59
N ARG A 223 -23.81 -8.15 2.70
CA ARG A 223 -24.07 -7.60 4.05
C ARG A 223 -23.43 -6.23 4.24
N SER A 224 -24.01 -5.43 5.13
CA SER A 224 -23.46 -4.12 5.53
C SER A 224 -22.29 -4.28 6.50
N TYR A 225 -21.45 -3.25 6.65
CA TYR A 225 -20.41 -3.26 7.69
C TYR A 225 -20.98 -3.59 9.07
N PRO A 226 -22.04 -2.92 9.59
CA PRO A 226 -22.66 -3.29 10.86
C PRO A 226 -23.01 -4.77 11.03
N ASP A 227 -23.44 -5.46 9.96
CA ASP A 227 -23.72 -6.90 10.01
C ASP A 227 -22.42 -7.73 10.09
N LEU A 228 -21.35 -7.31 9.41
CA LEU A 228 -20.04 -7.96 9.48
C LEU A 228 -19.38 -7.76 10.85
N PHE A 229 -19.51 -6.57 11.45
CA PHE A 229 -19.06 -6.29 12.82
C PHE A 229 -19.84 -7.15 13.83
N GLU A 230 -21.15 -7.35 13.63
CA GLU A 230 -21.94 -8.19 14.54
C GLU A 230 -21.50 -9.66 14.48
N GLU A 231 -21.16 -10.20 13.31
CA GLU A 231 -20.55 -11.54 13.21
C GLU A 231 -19.18 -11.61 13.90
N ALA A 232 -18.32 -10.60 13.71
CA ALA A 232 -16.93 -10.61 14.16
C ALA A 232 -16.76 -10.31 15.67
N PHE A 233 -17.61 -9.43 16.23
CA PHE A 233 -17.47 -8.89 17.58
C PHE A 233 -18.73 -9.03 18.45
N GLY A 234 -19.86 -9.48 17.88
CA GLY A 234 -21.13 -9.58 18.60
C GLY A 234 -21.81 -8.23 18.84
N THR A 235 -21.43 -7.19 18.09
CA THR A 235 -22.02 -5.86 18.13
C THR A 235 -22.04 -5.25 16.73
N ARG A 236 -23.08 -4.46 16.43
CA ARG A 236 -23.23 -3.72 15.16
C ARG A 236 -22.37 -2.47 15.07
N GLU A 237 -21.72 -2.12 16.17
CA GLU A 237 -20.94 -0.90 16.31
C GLU A 237 -19.67 -0.96 15.44
N VAL A 238 -19.64 -0.09 14.43
CA VAL A 238 -18.43 0.25 13.69
C VAL A 238 -17.66 1.26 14.54
N SER A 239 -16.47 0.89 15.00
CA SER A 239 -15.61 1.77 15.80
C SER A 239 -14.13 1.59 15.44
N ALA A 240 -13.32 2.61 15.67
CA ALA A 240 -11.87 2.59 15.48
C ALA A 240 -11.21 1.41 16.18
N ILE A 241 -11.70 1.05 17.37
CA ILE A 241 -11.24 -0.11 18.15
C ILE A 241 -11.50 -1.40 17.38
N HIS A 242 -12.74 -1.61 16.90
CA HIS A 242 -13.08 -2.85 16.19
C HIS A 242 -12.43 -2.90 14.80
N ILE A 243 -12.25 -1.76 14.11
CA ILE A 243 -11.52 -1.65 12.85
C ILE A 243 -10.05 -2.08 13.08
N ALA A 244 -9.38 -1.48 14.08
CA ALA A 244 -8.02 -1.85 14.44
C ALA A 244 -7.88 -3.33 14.81
N TYR A 245 -8.84 -3.87 15.57
CA TYR A 245 -8.84 -5.28 15.95
C TYR A 245 -9.01 -6.22 14.74
N ALA A 246 -9.90 -5.87 13.82
CA ALA A 246 -10.15 -6.67 12.62
C ALA A 246 -8.93 -6.68 11.71
N ILE A 247 -8.39 -5.51 11.35
CA ILE A 247 -7.20 -5.40 10.49
C ILE A 247 -6.00 -6.09 11.13
N ALA A 248 -5.73 -5.86 12.42
CA ALA A 248 -4.66 -6.54 13.13
C ALA A 248 -4.85 -8.07 13.17
N THR A 249 -6.10 -8.56 13.20
CA THR A 249 -6.37 -10.00 13.12
C THR A 249 -6.03 -10.57 11.75
N TYR A 250 -6.36 -9.84 10.68
CA TYR A 250 -5.98 -10.21 9.31
C TYR A 250 -4.46 -10.21 9.13
N GLU A 251 -3.76 -9.17 9.56
CA GLU A 251 -2.30 -9.10 9.44
C GLU A 251 -1.57 -10.22 10.21
N ARG A 252 -2.13 -10.67 11.34
CA ARG A 252 -1.60 -11.84 12.08
C ARG A 252 -1.67 -13.15 11.31
N VAL A 253 -2.57 -13.29 10.33
CA VAL A 253 -2.63 -14.51 9.49
C VAL A 253 -1.73 -14.41 8.25
N LEU A 254 -1.07 -13.27 8.02
CA LEU A 254 -0.14 -13.05 6.91
C LEU A 254 1.31 -13.41 7.29
N PHE A 255 1.56 -14.66 7.70
CA PHE A 255 2.90 -15.13 8.05
C PHE A 255 3.46 -16.16 7.05
N SER A 256 4.75 -16.06 6.76
CA SER A 256 5.41 -16.75 5.65
C SER A 256 6.27 -17.94 6.10
N ASP A 257 5.59 -19.04 6.41
CA ASP A 257 6.17 -20.26 7.00
C ASP A 257 6.56 -21.36 5.98
N GLN A 258 6.59 -21.09 4.67
CA GLN A 258 6.85 -22.10 3.63
C GLN A 258 7.98 -21.70 2.67
N THR A 259 8.99 -21.01 3.18
CA THR A 259 10.21 -20.69 2.42
C THR A 259 11.07 -21.95 2.18
N PRO A 260 11.96 -21.99 1.18
CA PRO A 260 12.93 -23.08 1.03
C PRO A 260 13.81 -23.26 2.27
N LEU A 261 14.15 -22.19 2.99
CA LEU A 261 14.82 -22.29 4.28
C LEU A 261 13.96 -23.05 5.30
N ASP A 262 12.66 -22.76 5.40
CA ASP A 262 11.77 -23.49 6.32
C ASP A 262 11.69 -24.98 5.97
N ASN A 263 11.64 -25.33 4.68
CA ASN A 263 11.64 -26.72 4.25
C ASN A 263 12.95 -27.44 4.58
N TYR A 264 14.08 -26.76 4.38
CA TYR A 264 15.39 -27.25 4.78
C TYR A 264 15.45 -27.53 6.29
N LEU A 265 14.94 -26.60 7.11
CA LEU A 265 14.90 -26.74 8.57
C LEU A 265 13.93 -27.84 9.05
N ARG A 266 12.91 -28.19 8.25
CA ARG A 266 12.04 -29.36 8.47
C ARG A 266 12.67 -30.68 8.03
N GLY A 267 13.88 -30.67 7.48
CA GLY A 267 14.64 -31.87 7.11
C GLY A 267 14.70 -32.16 5.61
N ASP A 268 14.18 -31.29 4.74
CA ASP A 268 14.40 -31.41 3.29
C ASP A 268 15.79 -30.85 2.92
N GLU A 269 16.82 -31.71 2.99
CA GLU A 269 18.19 -31.35 2.64
C GLU A 269 18.36 -30.86 1.19
N THR A 270 17.37 -31.09 0.32
CA THR A 270 17.39 -30.67 -1.09
C THR A 270 16.74 -29.31 -1.33
N ALA A 271 16.11 -28.71 -0.31
CA ALA A 271 15.41 -27.44 -0.43
C ALA A 271 16.35 -26.26 -0.74
N LEU A 272 17.62 -26.34 -0.33
CA LEU A 272 18.68 -25.37 -0.61
C LEU A 272 19.75 -25.96 -1.52
N THR A 273 20.21 -25.16 -2.47
CA THR A 273 21.35 -25.47 -3.33
C THR A 273 22.67 -25.32 -2.57
N GLU A 274 23.75 -25.91 -3.10
CA GLU A 274 25.09 -25.74 -2.53
C GLU A 274 25.51 -24.27 -2.44
N GLN A 275 25.09 -23.44 -3.42
CA GLN A 275 25.39 -22.01 -3.40
C GLN A 275 24.67 -21.29 -2.26
N GLU A 276 23.39 -21.57 -2.07
CA GLU A 276 22.59 -20.97 -1.00
C GLU A 276 23.09 -21.42 0.39
N LEU A 277 23.57 -22.66 0.53
CA LEU A 277 24.22 -23.14 1.75
C LEU A 277 25.54 -22.42 2.04
N ARG A 278 26.36 -22.15 1.02
CA ARG A 278 27.55 -21.29 1.18
C ARG A 278 27.15 -19.87 1.58
N GLY A 279 26.08 -19.34 0.99
CA GLY A 279 25.54 -18.02 1.34
C GLY A 279 25.06 -17.91 2.78
N LEU A 280 24.39 -18.96 3.29
CA LEU A 280 24.02 -19.06 4.70
C LEU A 280 25.25 -19.09 5.61
N ALA A 281 26.32 -19.80 5.23
CA ALA A 281 27.57 -19.80 5.98
C ALA A 281 28.26 -18.42 5.94
N VAL A 282 28.19 -17.70 4.81
CA VAL A 282 28.68 -16.32 4.74
C VAL A 282 27.90 -15.43 5.69
N PHE A 283 26.55 -15.51 5.68
CA PHE A 283 25.66 -14.73 6.54
C PHE A 283 26.04 -14.82 8.03
N ASP A 284 26.33 -16.03 8.50
CA ASP A 284 26.81 -16.31 9.86
C ASP A 284 28.21 -15.71 10.08
N THR A 285 29.19 -16.04 9.23
CA THR A 285 30.58 -15.55 9.43
C THR A 285 30.75 -14.04 9.21
N THR A 286 29.76 -13.36 8.62
CA THR A 286 29.73 -11.90 8.49
C THR A 286 29.04 -11.19 9.66
N ALA A 287 28.52 -11.92 10.65
CA ALA A 287 27.76 -11.40 11.78
C ALA A 287 26.45 -10.69 11.37
N CYS A 288 25.84 -11.10 10.25
CA CYS A 288 24.52 -10.59 9.86
C CYS A 288 23.44 -11.08 10.84
N ASP A 289 23.62 -12.28 11.37
CA ASP A 289 22.80 -12.94 12.40
C ASP A 289 22.80 -12.19 13.75
N ALA A 290 23.82 -11.38 14.04
CA ALA A 290 23.87 -10.53 15.23
C ALA A 290 22.72 -9.51 15.30
N CYS A 291 22.09 -9.20 14.16
CA CYS A 291 20.84 -8.44 14.08
C CYS A 291 19.70 -9.28 13.47
N HIS A 292 20.01 -10.14 12.51
CA HIS A 292 19.05 -10.89 11.70
C HIS A 292 19.04 -12.40 11.99
N GLY A 293 19.21 -12.78 13.26
CA GLY A 293 19.19 -14.17 13.71
C GLY A 293 17.80 -14.73 14.03
N GLY A 294 17.77 -16.00 14.40
CA GLY A 294 16.57 -16.72 14.84
C GLY A 294 15.56 -17.03 13.72
N GLU A 295 14.43 -17.63 14.09
CA GLU A 295 13.35 -18.05 13.18
C GLU A 295 12.73 -16.90 12.38
N HIS A 296 12.80 -15.69 12.93
CA HIS A 296 12.27 -14.48 12.30
C HIS A 296 13.25 -13.82 11.32
N MET A 297 14.50 -14.28 11.25
CA MET A 297 15.58 -13.56 10.57
C MET A 297 15.65 -12.09 11.03
N SER A 298 15.43 -11.88 12.34
CA SER A 298 15.46 -10.62 13.07
C SER A 298 15.44 -10.92 14.56
N LEU A 299 16.32 -10.25 15.31
CA LEU A 299 16.33 -10.26 16.77
C LEU A 299 15.46 -9.14 17.37
N HIS A 300 14.63 -8.48 16.55
CA HIS A 300 13.64 -7.46 16.96
C HIS A 300 14.26 -6.39 17.88
N GLY A 301 15.00 -5.45 17.29
CA GLY A 301 15.65 -4.35 18.01
C GLY A 301 15.83 -3.11 17.14
N PHE A 302 16.59 -2.12 17.61
CA PHE A 302 16.85 -0.85 16.91
C PHE A 302 18.34 -0.65 16.73
N ARG A 303 18.76 -0.23 15.53
CA ARG A 303 20.17 0.04 15.21
C ARG A 303 20.29 1.20 14.25
N PHE A 304 21.31 2.03 14.46
CA PHE A 304 21.83 2.90 13.42
C PHE A 304 22.79 2.09 12.53
N ILE A 305 22.49 2.04 11.23
CA ILE A 305 23.25 1.23 10.25
C ILE A 305 24.12 2.07 9.31
N GLY A 306 24.04 3.41 9.38
CA GLY A 306 24.84 4.29 8.53
C GLY A 306 24.35 4.42 7.09
N VAL A 307 23.05 4.27 6.82
CA VAL A 307 22.48 4.47 5.46
C VAL A 307 22.14 5.94 5.16
N ARG A 308 21.91 6.73 6.21
CA ARG A 308 21.60 8.16 6.16
C ARG A 308 22.24 8.85 7.36
N ASP A 309 22.49 10.15 7.28
CA ASP A 309 22.95 10.94 8.44
C ASP A 309 21.90 10.83 9.56
N GLN A 310 22.37 10.71 10.79
CA GLN A 310 21.51 10.62 11.96
C GLN A 310 20.68 11.88 12.20
N ASN A 311 21.08 13.00 11.60
CA ASN A 311 20.42 14.29 11.76
C ASN A 311 19.33 14.57 10.72
N ASP A 312 19.27 13.80 9.64
CA ASP A 312 18.25 13.94 8.59
C ASP A 312 16.94 13.22 8.98
N ASP A 313 17.07 12.09 9.67
CA ASP A 313 15.95 11.37 10.29
C ASP A 313 16.40 10.78 11.63
N PHE A 314 15.90 11.36 12.72
CA PHE A 314 16.26 10.96 14.08
C PHE A 314 15.77 9.55 14.45
N GLY A 315 14.86 8.96 13.68
CA GLY A 315 14.39 7.58 13.87
C GLY A 315 13.79 7.36 15.26
N ARG A 316 14.22 6.28 15.92
CA ARG A 316 13.79 5.86 17.26
C ARG A 316 13.99 6.94 18.34
N PHE A 317 14.92 7.88 18.16
CA PHE A 317 15.12 8.98 19.12
C PHE A 317 13.86 9.81 19.32
N ASN A 318 13.04 10.01 18.29
CA ASN A 318 11.78 10.75 18.39
C ASN A 318 10.82 10.13 19.43
N GLU A 319 10.89 8.81 19.61
CA GLU A 319 10.05 8.07 20.54
C GLU A 319 10.70 7.87 21.92
N SER A 320 12.03 7.72 21.97
CA SER A 320 12.73 7.36 23.21
C SER A 320 13.36 8.55 23.96
N GLY A 321 13.71 9.63 23.25
CA GLY A 321 14.51 10.74 23.78
C GLY A 321 15.94 10.37 24.18
N ASP A 322 16.40 9.14 23.90
CA ASP A 322 17.71 8.63 24.25
C ASP A 322 18.67 8.77 23.07
N THR A 323 19.76 9.52 23.25
CA THR A 323 20.76 9.78 22.20
C THR A 323 21.43 8.51 21.67
N GLN A 324 21.41 7.39 22.40
CA GLN A 324 21.84 6.09 21.88
C GLN A 324 20.95 5.56 20.75
N ASN A 325 19.74 6.09 20.59
CA ASN A 325 18.80 5.74 19.54
C ASN A 325 18.77 6.75 18.37
N LEU A 326 19.68 7.74 18.35
CA LEU A 326 19.74 8.72 17.27
C LEU A 326 20.00 8.01 15.92
N GLY A 327 19.15 8.28 14.93
CA GLY A 327 19.16 7.62 13.62
C GLY A 327 18.92 6.11 13.65
N SER A 328 18.50 5.54 14.79
CA SER A 328 18.28 4.10 14.90
C SER A 328 16.91 3.71 14.39
N PHE A 329 16.86 2.62 13.62
CA PHE A 329 15.62 2.08 13.09
C PHE A 329 15.47 0.61 13.46
N ARG A 330 14.22 0.15 13.46
CA ARG A 330 13.83 -1.23 13.71
C ARG A 330 14.56 -2.13 12.73
N ILE A 331 15.15 -3.20 13.24
CA ILE A 331 15.73 -4.27 12.45
C ILE A 331 14.59 -5.06 11.77
N PRO A 332 14.40 -4.98 10.45
CA PRO A 332 13.33 -5.68 9.77
C PRO A 332 13.61 -7.18 9.70
N MET A 333 12.56 -8.00 9.58
CA MET A 333 12.69 -9.42 9.24
C MET A 333 13.17 -9.57 7.79
N LEU A 334 14.12 -10.48 7.53
CA LEU A 334 14.62 -10.73 6.17
C LEU A 334 13.78 -11.72 5.36
N ARG A 335 12.73 -12.31 5.94
CA ARG A 335 11.74 -13.08 5.19
C ARG A 335 11.15 -12.21 4.07
N ASN A 336 11.04 -12.79 2.88
CA ASN A 336 10.57 -12.17 1.64
C ASN A 336 11.36 -10.93 1.19
N VAL A 337 12.61 -10.75 1.65
CA VAL A 337 13.35 -9.50 1.40
C VAL A 337 13.57 -9.21 -0.08
N GLU A 338 13.77 -10.21 -0.93
CA GLU A 338 13.96 -9.96 -2.37
C GLU A 338 12.73 -9.40 -3.08
N LEU A 339 11.54 -9.49 -2.49
CA LEU A 339 10.30 -9.02 -3.11
C LEU A 339 10.03 -7.53 -2.88
N ARG A 340 10.80 -6.89 -2.00
CA ARG A 340 10.50 -5.53 -1.51
C ARG A 340 11.55 -4.45 -1.78
N PRO A 341 12.22 -4.41 -2.96
CA PRO A 341 13.04 -3.25 -3.30
C PRO A 341 12.18 -1.96 -3.41
N PRO A 342 12.81 -0.78 -3.42
CA PRO A 342 14.17 -0.54 -2.94
C PRO A 342 14.32 -0.80 -1.42
N PHE A 343 15.54 -0.76 -0.91
CA PHE A 343 15.87 -1.19 0.45
C PHE A 343 16.11 -0.03 1.42
N PHE A 344 16.03 -0.34 2.71
CA PHE A 344 16.12 0.60 3.84
C PHE A 344 14.92 1.55 3.96
N HIS A 345 14.88 2.31 5.07
CA HIS A 345 13.77 3.20 5.42
C HIS A 345 13.63 4.39 4.45
N VAL A 346 14.60 4.61 3.57
CA VAL A 346 14.62 5.69 2.57
C VAL A 346 14.59 5.18 1.13
N GLY A 347 14.63 3.85 0.93
CA GLY A 347 14.73 3.25 -0.40
C GLY A 347 16.05 3.56 -1.12
N ALA A 348 17.18 3.48 -0.42
CA ALA A 348 18.50 3.89 -0.93
C ALA A 348 19.09 3.00 -2.04
N PHE A 349 18.66 1.74 -2.14
CA PHE A 349 19.23 0.77 -3.10
C PHE A 349 18.14 -0.05 -3.75
N ASP A 350 18.23 -0.29 -5.06
CA ASP A 350 17.23 -1.02 -5.82
C ASP A 350 17.49 -2.55 -5.78
N THR A 351 18.70 -2.99 -5.42
CA THR A 351 19.10 -4.40 -5.47
C THR A 351 19.73 -4.92 -4.16
N LEU A 352 19.58 -6.23 -3.91
CA LEU A 352 20.25 -6.89 -2.78
C LEU A 352 21.77 -6.90 -2.92
N ASP A 353 22.27 -6.87 -4.16
CA ASP A 353 23.68 -6.76 -4.48
C ASP A 353 24.26 -5.44 -3.92
N GLU A 354 23.58 -4.31 -4.16
CA GLU A 354 23.94 -3.01 -3.59
C GLU A 354 23.83 -2.96 -2.06
N VAL A 355 22.83 -3.64 -1.47
CA VAL A 355 22.69 -3.77 -0.01
C VAL A 355 23.86 -4.54 0.60
N VAL A 356 24.26 -5.65 -0.03
CA VAL A 356 25.41 -6.43 0.44
C VAL A 356 26.69 -5.62 0.29
N ASP A 357 26.88 -4.92 -0.82
CA ASP A 357 28.01 -4.00 -1.00
C ASP A 357 28.04 -2.89 0.05
N PHE A 358 26.88 -2.34 0.42
CA PHE A 358 26.73 -1.34 1.49
C PHE A 358 27.24 -1.86 2.83
N TYR A 359 26.85 -3.05 3.23
CA TYR A 359 27.33 -3.63 4.47
C TYR A 359 28.81 -4.05 4.40
N PHE A 360 29.32 -4.46 3.23
CA PHE A 360 30.71 -4.85 3.06
C PHE A 360 31.69 -3.67 3.08
N ARG A 361 31.25 -2.47 2.67
CA ARG A 361 32.03 -1.22 2.84
C ARG A 361 31.83 -0.55 4.21
N GLY A 362 30.97 -1.11 5.06
CA GLY A 362 30.76 -0.66 6.44
C GLY A 362 29.69 0.41 6.61
N GLY A 363 28.84 0.67 5.61
CA GLY A 363 27.87 1.76 5.59
C GLY A 363 28.45 3.10 5.12
N ASP A 364 27.58 4.05 4.82
CA ASP A 364 27.94 5.32 4.17
C ASP A 364 28.09 6.48 5.18
N PHE A 365 27.48 6.35 6.36
CA PHE A 365 27.54 7.31 7.46
C PHE A 365 28.02 6.66 8.77
N ASP A 366 28.73 7.44 9.58
CA ASP A 366 29.22 7.02 10.90
C ASP A 366 28.50 7.77 12.03
N GLY A 367 28.54 7.20 13.24
CA GLY A 367 27.96 7.76 14.44
C GLY A 367 28.31 6.95 15.68
N ASP A 368 28.26 7.57 16.86
CA ASP A 368 28.77 6.99 18.12
C ASP A 368 28.05 5.70 18.53
N ASN A 369 26.79 5.52 18.13
CA ASN A 369 25.96 4.36 18.41
C ASN A 369 25.95 3.31 17.27
N LYS A 370 26.78 3.48 16.21
CA LYS A 370 26.92 2.50 15.13
C LYS A 370 27.60 1.21 15.64
N PRO A 371 27.03 0.02 15.42
CA PRO A 371 27.66 -1.23 15.87
C PRO A 371 29.02 -1.48 15.23
N LEU A 372 30.03 -1.78 16.03
CA LEU A 372 31.43 -1.97 15.58
C LEU A 372 31.63 -3.12 14.58
N PHE A 373 30.67 -4.05 14.46
CA PHE A 373 30.71 -5.14 13.48
C PHE A 373 30.15 -4.74 12.11
N ILE A 374 29.47 -3.59 12.00
CA ILE A 374 29.18 -2.92 10.73
C ILE A 374 30.41 -2.08 10.40
N ARG A 375 31.33 -2.69 9.64
CA ARG A 375 32.65 -2.14 9.30
C ARG A 375 33.08 -2.64 7.93
N ASP A 376 34.00 -1.92 7.31
CA ASP A 376 34.61 -2.30 6.04
C ASP A 376 35.26 -3.70 6.08
N ARG A 377 35.14 -4.44 4.99
CA ARG A 377 35.57 -5.84 4.82
C ARG A 377 36.40 -6.02 3.54
N PRO A 378 37.52 -5.30 3.37
CA PRO A 378 38.24 -5.21 2.10
C PRO A 378 38.91 -6.52 1.67
N ASN A 379 39.04 -7.50 2.59
CA ASN A 379 39.68 -8.79 2.34
C ASN A 379 38.69 -9.93 2.12
N ARG A 380 37.37 -9.67 2.07
CA ARG A 380 36.38 -10.71 1.80
C ARG A 380 36.32 -11.00 0.29
N PRO A 381 36.29 -12.28 -0.13
CA PRO A 381 36.15 -12.63 -1.55
C PRO A 381 34.84 -12.10 -2.14
N GLU A 382 34.88 -11.73 -3.43
CA GLU A 382 33.67 -11.35 -4.16
C GLU A 382 32.64 -12.49 -4.21
N GLN A 383 33.12 -13.75 -4.21
CA GLN A 383 32.26 -14.93 -4.14
C GLN A 383 31.39 -14.95 -2.87
N ASP A 384 31.89 -14.42 -1.74
CA ASP A 384 31.11 -14.37 -0.49
C ASP A 384 29.87 -13.48 -0.69
N LYS A 385 29.99 -12.35 -1.40
CA LYS A 385 28.86 -11.47 -1.69
C LYS A 385 27.84 -12.15 -2.59
N ILE A 386 28.31 -12.79 -3.67
CA ILE A 386 27.47 -13.52 -4.63
C ILE A 386 26.68 -14.62 -3.92
N ASP A 387 27.36 -15.42 -3.09
CA ASP A 387 26.72 -16.50 -2.34
C ASP A 387 25.74 -15.95 -1.29
N LEU A 388 26.10 -14.87 -0.57
CA LEU A 388 25.21 -14.19 0.38
C LEU A 388 23.95 -13.65 -0.29
N VAL A 389 24.07 -13.00 -1.44
CA VAL A 389 22.92 -12.51 -2.23
C VAL A 389 22.03 -13.68 -2.66
N ALA A 390 22.62 -14.81 -3.09
CA ALA A 390 21.85 -16.01 -3.43
C ALA A 390 21.05 -16.52 -2.22
N PHE A 391 21.62 -16.48 -1.02
CA PHE A 391 20.92 -16.83 0.21
C PHE A 391 19.78 -15.85 0.57
N LEU A 392 19.98 -14.55 0.41
CA LEU A 392 18.97 -13.53 0.73
C LEU A 392 17.77 -13.52 -0.25
N LYS A 393 17.91 -14.18 -1.40
CA LYS A 393 16.88 -14.29 -2.44
C LYS A 393 15.93 -15.45 -2.16
N ARG A 394 15.92 -16.46 -3.03
CA ARG A 394 14.97 -17.58 -3.03
C ARG A 394 14.83 -18.27 -1.66
N PRO A 395 15.91 -18.53 -0.88
CA PRO A 395 15.78 -19.24 0.40
C PRO A 395 14.86 -18.59 1.42
N LEU A 396 14.72 -17.26 1.38
CA LEU A 396 13.93 -16.50 2.35
C LEU A 396 12.54 -16.12 1.83
N THR A 397 12.17 -16.55 0.64
CA THR A 397 10.92 -16.12 -0.01
C THR A 397 9.91 -17.24 -0.10
N ASP A 398 8.73 -16.97 0.45
CA ASP A 398 7.64 -17.91 0.43
C ASP A 398 6.97 -17.91 -0.97
N PRO A 399 6.85 -19.07 -1.63
CA PRO A 399 6.20 -19.16 -2.94
C PRO A 399 4.77 -18.64 -2.95
N ARG A 400 4.04 -18.70 -1.81
CA ARG A 400 2.68 -18.19 -1.70
C ARG A 400 2.66 -16.66 -1.70
N VAL A 401 3.60 -16.01 -1.01
CA VAL A 401 3.73 -14.55 -1.00
C VAL A 401 4.06 -14.05 -2.41
N ARG A 402 5.07 -14.64 -3.04
CA ARG A 402 5.47 -14.32 -4.43
C ARG A 402 4.31 -14.51 -5.42
N GLY A 403 3.54 -15.57 -5.25
CA GLY A 403 2.42 -15.91 -6.13
C GLY A 403 1.09 -15.22 -5.80
N GLY A 404 1.01 -14.41 -4.73
CA GLY A 404 -0.27 -13.86 -4.26
C GLY A 404 -1.30 -14.95 -3.93
N LEU A 405 -0.84 -16.10 -3.43
CA LEU A 405 -1.69 -17.24 -3.09
C LEU A 405 -2.23 -17.09 -1.67
N ALA A 406 -3.46 -17.54 -1.42
CA ALA A 406 -4.07 -17.49 -0.10
C ALA A 406 -3.11 -17.99 1.01
N PRO A 407 -3.00 -17.27 2.15
CA PRO A 407 -3.81 -16.12 2.56
C PRO A 407 -3.38 -14.76 1.97
N PHE A 408 -2.40 -14.74 1.05
CA PHE A 408 -1.80 -13.54 0.45
C PHE A 408 -2.48 -13.06 -0.84
N ASP A 409 -3.69 -13.56 -1.13
CA ASP A 409 -4.50 -13.12 -2.28
C ASP A 409 -5.04 -11.70 -2.07
N SER A 410 -4.97 -10.86 -3.11
CA SER A 410 -5.34 -9.45 -3.09
C SER A 410 -6.73 -9.18 -3.66
N VAL A 411 -7.24 -7.98 -3.37
CA VAL A 411 -8.40 -7.37 -4.06
C VAL A 411 -7.85 -6.45 -5.14
N ASP A 412 -8.47 -6.44 -6.32
CA ASP A 412 -8.10 -5.48 -7.37
C ASP A 412 -8.78 -4.14 -7.06
N LEU A 413 -7.98 -3.11 -6.85
CA LEU A 413 -8.41 -1.80 -6.36
C LEU A 413 -8.92 -0.87 -7.47
N TYR A 414 -9.78 0.09 -7.12
CA TYR A 414 -10.26 1.13 -8.02
C TYR A 414 -9.10 1.93 -8.62
N ALA A 415 -8.14 2.37 -7.79
CA ALA A 415 -7.02 3.19 -8.23
C ALA A 415 -6.13 2.52 -9.30
N ASN A 416 -6.19 1.19 -9.41
CA ASN A 416 -5.43 0.42 -10.41
C ASN A 416 -6.27 0.03 -11.65
N SER A 417 -7.51 0.50 -11.72
CA SER A 417 -8.46 0.11 -12.76
C SER A 417 -8.59 1.19 -13.85
N ASN A 418 -9.16 0.81 -15.00
CA ASN A 418 -9.54 1.75 -16.05
C ASN A 418 -10.80 2.59 -15.72
N ARG A 419 -11.31 2.49 -14.49
CA ARG A 419 -12.45 3.27 -13.98
C ARG A 419 -12.02 4.63 -13.39
N VAL A 420 -10.72 4.83 -13.16
CA VAL A 420 -10.17 6.14 -12.79
C VAL A 420 -10.43 7.14 -13.93
N PRO A 421 -10.90 8.37 -13.65
CA PRO A 421 -11.06 9.40 -14.68
C PRO A 421 -9.80 9.56 -15.54
N SER A 422 -9.97 9.57 -16.85
CA SER A 422 -8.87 9.78 -17.79
C SER A 422 -8.79 11.25 -18.23
N ILE A 423 -7.55 11.74 -18.34
CA ILE A 423 -7.27 13.06 -18.94
C ILE A 423 -6.81 12.87 -20.38
N GLU A 424 -7.59 13.37 -21.33
CA GLU A 424 -7.45 13.08 -22.76
C GLU A 424 -7.43 14.35 -23.63
N GLY A 425 -6.95 14.20 -24.86
CA GLY A 425 -7.03 15.25 -25.89
C GLY A 425 -6.17 16.49 -25.62
N SER A 426 -6.47 17.56 -26.36
CA SER A 426 -5.81 18.87 -26.24
C SER A 426 -6.71 19.90 -25.55
N GLY A 427 -6.05 20.89 -24.95
CA GLY A 427 -6.67 22.11 -24.45
C GLY A 427 -6.34 23.33 -25.32
N ARG A 428 -6.74 24.51 -24.87
CA ARG A 428 -6.31 25.80 -25.42
C ARG A 428 -5.52 26.57 -24.38
N SER A 429 -4.30 26.94 -24.75
CA SER A 429 -3.44 27.77 -23.91
C SER A 429 -3.96 29.19 -23.73
N GLY A 430 -3.75 29.73 -22.53
CA GLY A 430 -3.92 31.14 -22.21
C GLY A 430 -2.60 31.86 -21.99
N SER A 431 -2.61 32.78 -21.02
CA SER A 431 -1.46 33.51 -20.53
C SER A 431 -0.32 32.56 -20.16
N GLY A 432 0.92 32.94 -20.50
CA GLY A 432 2.09 32.08 -20.31
C GLY A 432 2.21 30.92 -21.30
N GLY A 433 1.28 30.79 -22.26
CA GLY A 433 1.27 29.67 -23.21
C GLY A 433 0.82 28.34 -22.61
N LEU A 434 0.27 28.37 -21.39
CA LEU A 434 -0.15 27.20 -20.64
C LEU A 434 -1.64 26.94 -20.86
N ALA A 435 -1.99 25.69 -21.16
CA ALA A 435 -3.37 25.23 -21.10
C ALA A 435 -3.66 24.79 -19.66
N PRO A 436 -4.80 25.17 -19.06
CA PRO A 436 -5.18 24.69 -17.75
C PRO A 436 -5.17 23.15 -17.70
N GLU A 437 -4.64 22.58 -16.63
CA GLU A 437 -4.53 21.14 -16.45
C GLU A 437 -5.63 20.68 -15.50
N PRO A 438 -6.55 19.81 -15.96
CA PRO A 438 -7.60 19.29 -15.11
C PRO A 438 -7.05 18.21 -14.17
N ILE A 439 -7.67 18.07 -13.01
CA ILE A 439 -7.36 17.05 -12.00
C ILE A 439 -8.67 16.32 -11.68
N ALA A 440 -8.67 14.99 -11.79
CA ALA A 440 -9.76 14.13 -11.35
C ALA A 440 -9.20 12.72 -11.10
N MET A 441 -9.19 12.28 -9.85
CA MET A 441 -8.64 10.97 -9.45
C MET A 441 -9.59 10.15 -8.57
N GLU A 442 -10.54 10.83 -7.93
CA GLU A 442 -11.48 10.23 -6.99
C GLU A 442 -12.58 9.44 -7.71
N PRO A 443 -13.13 8.40 -7.06
CA PRO A 443 -14.24 7.63 -7.61
C PRO A 443 -15.50 8.49 -7.73
N PRO A 444 -16.08 8.62 -8.94
CA PRO A 444 -17.37 9.29 -9.14
C PRO A 444 -18.52 8.38 -8.67
N LEU A 445 -18.58 8.10 -7.37
CA LEU A 445 -19.53 7.17 -6.75
C LEU A 445 -20.93 7.78 -6.63
N ALA A 446 -21.92 7.11 -7.22
CA ALA A 446 -23.31 7.54 -7.19
C ALA A 446 -23.84 7.67 -5.76
N GLY A 447 -24.55 8.78 -5.52
CA GLY A 447 -25.09 9.11 -4.21
C GLY A 447 -24.11 9.82 -3.27
N THR A 448 -22.92 10.17 -3.76
CA THR A 448 -21.91 10.90 -2.98
C THR A 448 -21.62 12.28 -3.56
N THR A 449 -21.02 13.14 -2.74
CA THR A 449 -20.44 14.44 -3.15
C THR A 449 -18.91 14.42 -3.16
N ALA A 450 -18.30 13.25 -2.92
CA ALA A 450 -16.86 13.07 -2.78
C ALA A 450 -16.15 12.87 -4.14
N PHE A 451 -16.66 13.50 -5.20
CA PHE A 451 -16.01 13.49 -6.52
C PHE A 451 -15.47 14.89 -6.82
N THR A 452 -14.20 15.08 -6.46
CA THR A 452 -13.51 16.36 -6.62
C THR A 452 -12.96 16.50 -8.03
N VAL A 453 -13.33 17.58 -8.69
CA VAL A 453 -12.82 17.96 -10.00
C VAL A 453 -12.04 19.26 -9.87
N GLY A 454 -10.74 19.21 -10.13
CA GLY A 454 -9.81 20.32 -9.99
C GLY A 454 -9.28 20.85 -11.31
N VAL A 455 -8.63 22.01 -11.24
CA VAL A 455 -7.82 22.59 -12.31
C VAL A 455 -6.61 23.32 -11.75
N LYS A 456 -5.46 23.18 -12.40
CA LYS A 456 -4.24 23.97 -12.15
C LYS A 456 -3.71 24.61 -13.43
N GLY A 457 -2.72 25.50 -13.32
CA GLY A 457 -2.08 26.11 -14.50
C GLY A 457 -2.92 27.18 -15.22
N GLY A 458 -3.99 27.67 -14.60
CA GLY A 458 -4.83 28.75 -15.14
C GLY A 458 -4.29 30.16 -14.84
N LEU A 459 -5.05 31.18 -15.22
CA LEU A 459 -4.79 32.57 -14.82
C LEU A 459 -5.30 32.81 -13.39
N GLY A 460 -4.39 32.99 -12.43
CA GLY A 460 -4.77 33.20 -11.03
C GLY A 460 -5.60 34.46 -10.81
N GLY A 461 -6.63 34.35 -9.97
CA GLY A 461 -7.62 35.40 -9.71
C GLY A 461 -8.69 35.55 -10.79
N SER A 462 -8.69 34.72 -11.83
CA SER A 462 -9.71 34.76 -12.88
C SER A 462 -10.87 33.80 -12.62
N GLY A 463 -12.02 34.09 -13.22
CA GLY A 463 -13.17 33.18 -13.18
C GLY A 463 -12.91 31.95 -14.05
N ALA A 464 -13.23 30.77 -13.51
CA ALA A 464 -13.15 29.50 -14.21
C ALA A 464 -14.46 28.74 -14.10
N VAL A 465 -14.90 28.12 -15.19
CA VAL A 465 -16.16 27.37 -15.26
C VAL A 465 -15.87 25.92 -15.58
N LEU A 466 -16.29 25.01 -14.70
CA LEU A 466 -16.35 23.58 -15.00
C LEU A 466 -17.64 23.29 -15.75
N VAL A 467 -17.53 22.57 -16.87
CA VAL A 467 -18.68 22.08 -17.65
C VAL A 467 -18.53 20.58 -17.80
N ILE A 468 -19.52 19.82 -17.33
CA ILE A 468 -19.61 18.36 -17.50
C ILE A 468 -20.89 18.03 -18.28
N ASP A 469 -20.74 17.22 -19.32
CA ASP A 469 -21.83 16.82 -20.21
C ASP A 469 -21.72 15.32 -20.61
N ASN A 470 -22.71 14.81 -21.35
CA ASN A 470 -22.73 13.45 -21.90
C ASN A 470 -22.00 13.34 -23.26
N GLN A 471 -21.43 14.45 -23.74
CA GLN A 471 -20.55 14.54 -24.90
C GLN A 471 -19.42 15.53 -24.59
N ASP A 472 -18.29 15.45 -25.29
CA ASP A 472 -17.19 16.41 -25.11
C ASP A 472 -17.71 17.87 -25.30
N PRO A 473 -17.67 18.72 -24.26
CA PRO A 473 -18.07 20.14 -24.36
C PRO A 473 -17.26 20.93 -25.40
N GLY A 474 -16.08 20.42 -25.75
CA GLY A 474 -15.23 20.91 -26.82
C GLY A 474 -14.37 22.12 -26.45
N VAL A 475 -13.36 22.38 -27.28
CA VAL A 475 -12.46 23.54 -27.11
C VAL A 475 -13.06 24.77 -27.81
N THR A 476 -14.18 25.28 -27.29
CA THR A 476 -14.97 26.37 -27.88
C THR A 476 -14.35 27.75 -27.63
N SER A 477 -14.72 28.77 -28.43
CA SER A 477 -14.27 30.16 -28.25
C SER A 477 -15.04 30.92 -27.17
N THR A 478 -16.10 30.32 -26.62
CA THR A 478 -16.94 30.88 -25.55
C THR A 478 -17.26 29.77 -24.55
N ILE A 479 -17.50 30.14 -23.30
CA ILE A 479 -17.92 29.18 -22.26
C ILE A 479 -19.32 28.67 -22.61
N PRO A 480 -19.54 27.34 -22.67
CA PRO A 480 -20.88 26.77 -22.86
C PRO A 480 -21.88 27.33 -21.84
N ALA A 481 -23.05 27.77 -22.31
CA ALA A 481 -24.07 28.40 -21.46
C ALA A 481 -24.85 27.41 -20.57
N GLY A 482 -24.66 26.11 -20.78
CA GLY A 482 -25.29 25.02 -20.05
C GLY A 482 -24.68 23.68 -20.45
N ALA A 483 -25.00 22.64 -19.68
CA ALA A 483 -24.61 21.26 -19.95
C ALA A 483 -25.72 20.31 -19.49
N ALA A 484 -25.72 19.08 -19.99
CA ALA A 484 -26.69 18.09 -19.53
C ALA A 484 -26.48 17.65 -18.07
N TYR A 485 -25.27 17.82 -17.52
CA TYR A 485 -24.91 17.27 -16.21
C TYR A 485 -24.55 18.34 -15.17
N HIS A 486 -23.43 19.06 -15.35
CA HIS A 486 -22.94 20.01 -14.34
C HIS A 486 -22.34 21.26 -14.97
N VAL A 487 -22.63 22.42 -14.39
CA VAL A 487 -21.96 23.68 -14.72
C VAL A 487 -21.74 24.47 -13.43
N GLU A 488 -20.50 24.84 -13.13
CA GLU A 488 -20.16 25.57 -11.91
C GLU A 488 -19.03 26.56 -12.16
N GLU A 489 -19.17 27.78 -11.64
CA GLU A 489 -18.17 28.85 -11.76
C GLU A 489 -17.49 29.09 -10.41
N ILE A 490 -16.16 29.09 -10.42
CA ILE A 490 -15.31 29.45 -9.27
C ILE A 490 -14.37 30.59 -9.66
N THR A 491 -13.75 31.22 -8.65
CA THR A 491 -12.60 32.10 -8.86
C THR A 491 -11.34 31.31 -8.55
N LEU A 492 -10.40 31.25 -9.49
CA LEU A 492 -9.13 30.57 -9.27
C LEU A 492 -8.33 31.31 -8.21
N GLN A 493 -7.77 30.56 -7.28
CA GLN A 493 -6.78 31.03 -6.32
C GLN A 493 -5.44 31.34 -7.03
N GLY A 494 -4.46 31.83 -6.27
CA GLY A 494 -3.16 32.26 -6.81
C GLY A 494 -3.20 33.57 -7.60
N SER A 495 -2.05 33.99 -8.13
CA SER A 495 -1.92 35.27 -8.84
C SER A 495 -1.03 35.16 -10.07
N GLY A 496 -1.56 35.59 -11.22
CA GLY A 496 -0.79 35.69 -12.47
C GLY A 496 -0.87 34.45 -13.36
N ALA A 497 -0.13 34.49 -14.46
CA ALA A 497 -0.19 33.48 -15.52
C ALA A 497 0.35 32.12 -15.04
N GLY A 498 -0.44 31.05 -15.20
CA GLY A 498 -0.04 29.70 -14.85
C GLY A 498 -0.11 29.36 -13.36
N GLN A 499 -0.46 30.32 -12.51
CA GLN A 499 -0.51 30.15 -11.05
C GLN A 499 -1.94 29.96 -10.53
N GLY A 500 -2.93 29.95 -11.42
CA GLY A 500 -4.33 29.79 -11.09
C GLY A 500 -4.72 28.35 -10.83
N TYR A 501 -5.41 28.10 -9.72
CA TYR A 501 -5.93 26.79 -9.37
C TYR A 501 -7.26 26.84 -8.61
N GLY A 502 -7.97 25.72 -8.57
CA GLY A 502 -9.19 25.56 -7.79
C GLY A 502 -9.86 24.22 -8.07
N SER A 503 -10.88 23.91 -7.30
CA SER A 503 -11.62 22.65 -7.39
C SER A 503 -13.09 22.83 -7.00
N VAL A 504 -13.91 21.85 -7.39
CA VAL A 504 -15.32 21.74 -7.01
C VAL A 504 -15.67 20.29 -6.70
N ASN A 505 -16.58 20.11 -5.74
CA ASN A 505 -17.11 18.81 -5.36
C ASN A 505 -18.39 18.55 -6.14
N VAL A 506 -18.31 17.62 -7.09
CA VAL A 506 -19.39 17.33 -8.00
C VAL A 506 -20.23 16.18 -7.45
N ALA A 507 -21.50 16.46 -7.14
CA ALA A 507 -22.43 15.41 -6.72
C ALA A 507 -22.67 14.41 -7.87
N ILE A 508 -22.57 13.12 -7.58
CA ILE A 508 -22.98 12.07 -8.52
C ILE A 508 -24.40 11.62 -8.19
N ALA A 509 -25.34 11.83 -9.12
CA ALA A 509 -26.74 11.50 -8.88
C ALA A 509 -26.90 10.01 -8.47
N PRO A 510 -27.73 9.67 -7.47
CA PRO A 510 -27.96 8.27 -7.08
C PRO A 510 -28.45 7.38 -8.23
N THR A 511 -29.12 7.98 -9.22
CA THR A 511 -29.60 7.29 -10.42
C THR A 511 -28.53 7.13 -11.50
N ALA A 512 -27.36 7.75 -11.36
CA ALA A 512 -26.28 7.63 -12.34
C ALA A 512 -25.80 6.17 -12.41
N SER A 513 -25.61 5.64 -13.61
CA SER A 513 -25.22 4.23 -13.84
C SER A 513 -24.10 4.16 -14.87
N PRO A 514 -23.17 3.19 -14.77
CA PRO A 514 -22.21 2.91 -15.83
C PRO A 514 -22.86 2.71 -17.22
N SER A 515 -24.09 2.17 -17.26
CA SER A 515 -24.86 1.97 -18.50
C SER A 515 -25.23 3.28 -19.23
N GLN A 516 -25.22 4.42 -18.54
CA GLN A 516 -25.43 5.74 -19.16
C GLN A 516 -24.24 6.21 -19.99
N GLY A 517 -23.13 5.48 -19.99
CA GLY A 517 -21.94 5.77 -20.78
C GLY A 517 -20.95 6.65 -20.05
N PHE A 518 -20.23 7.48 -20.81
CA PHE A 518 -19.18 8.37 -20.29
C PHE A 518 -19.72 9.78 -20.11
N TYR A 519 -19.24 10.42 -19.05
CA TYR A 519 -19.32 11.84 -18.82
C TYR A 519 -18.01 12.52 -19.22
N TYR A 520 -18.14 13.76 -19.67
CA TYR A 520 -17.05 14.51 -20.28
C TYR A 520 -16.97 15.90 -19.67
N GLY A 521 -15.84 16.21 -19.03
CA GLY A 521 -15.62 17.46 -18.31
C GLY A 521 -14.53 18.34 -18.94
N ARG A 522 -14.73 19.66 -18.95
CA ARG A 522 -13.69 20.64 -19.27
C ARG A 522 -13.79 21.88 -18.39
N TRP A 523 -12.62 22.43 -18.06
CA TRP A 523 -12.49 23.73 -17.43
C TRP A 523 -12.28 24.83 -18.47
N TYR A 524 -13.02 25.91 -18.32
CA TYR A 524 -12.91 27.13 -19.12
C TYR A 524 -12.48 28.28 -18.24
N VAL A 525 -11.24 28.74 -18.40
CA VAL A 525 -10.64 29.80 -17.59
C VAL A 525 -10.68 31.10 -18.37
N ARG A 526 -11.30 32.15 -17.79
CA ARG A 526 -11.33 33.48 -18.39
C ARG A 526 -9.90 34.02 -18.45
N ASP A 527 -9.40 34.26 -19.66
CA ASP A 527 -8.03 34.69 -19.89
C ASP A 527 -7.96 35.58 -21.14
N PRO A 528 -7.77 36.91 -20.99
CA PRO A 528 -7.76 37.84 -22.11
C PRO A 528 -6.69 37.57 -23.18
N VAL A 529 -5.64 36.81 -22.86
CA VAL A 529 -4.55 36.47 -23.80
C VAL A 529 -4.89 35.22 -24.61
N ALA A 530 -5.78 34.36 -24.11
CA ALA A 530 -6.22 33.18 -24.83
C ALA A 530 -7.02 33.55 -26.08
N SER A 531 -6.93 32.73 -27.12
CA SER A 531 -7.80 32.88 -28.30
C SER A 531 -9.27 32.77 -27.89
N GLY A 532 -10.07 33.79 -28.21
CA GLY A 532 -11.46 33.89 -27.76
C GLY A 532 -11.64 34.36 -26.31
N GLY A 533 -10.57 34.78 -25.62
CA GLY A 533 -10.62 35.26 -24.23
C GLY A 533 -10.82 34.16 -23.18
N VAL A 534 -10.68 32.89 -23.57
CA VAL A 534 -10.90 31.73 -22.72
C VAL A 534 -9.83 30.68 -22.99
N ALA A 535 -9.07 30.31 -21.96
CA ALA A 535 -8.21 29.12 -21.97
C ALA A 535 -9.05 27.90 -21.59
N VAL A 536 -8.74 26.73 -22.17
CA VAL A 536 -9.57 25.52 -22.01
C VAL A 536 -8.68 24.36 -21.62
N SER A 537 -9.10 23.57 -20.63
CA SER A 537 -8.34 22.41 -20.20
C SER A 537 -8.37 21.26 -21.23
N LYS A 538 -7.53 20.26 -20.99
CA LYS A 538 -7.74 18.91 -21.55
C LYS A 538 -9.09 18.34 -21.10
N LEU A 539 -9.53 17.28 -21.77
CA LEU A 539 -10.79 16.60 -21.49
C LEU A 539 -10.65 15.69 -20.28
N ILE A 540 -11.57 15.78 -19.34
CA ILE A 540 -11.79 14.77 -18.31
C ILE A 540 -12.84 13.79 -18.86
N ARG A 541 -12.58 12.50 -18.78
CA ARG A 541 -13.54 11.46 -19.17
C ARG A 541 -13.69 10.46 -18.04
N PHE A 542 -14.93 10.20 -17.61
CA PHE A 542 -15.22 9.28 -16.51
C PHE A 542 -16.57 8.60 -16.67
N GLN A 543 -16.84 7.57 -15.87
CA GLN A 543 -18.16 6.94 -15.75
C GLN A 543 -18.60 6.99 -14.30
N ALA A 544 -19.88 7.22 -14.03
CA ALA A 544 -20.39 7.11 -12.68
C ALA A 544 -20.26 5.67 -12.18
N LEU A 545 -19.81 5.51 -10.94
CA LEU A 545 -19.69 4.21 -10.27
C LEU A 545 -20.92 3.93 -9.42
N ARG A 546 -21.25 2.65 -9.31
CA ARG A 546 -22.14 2.13 -8.27
C ARG A 546 -21.40 1.08 -7.44
N PRO A 547 -21.82 0.83 -6.20
CA PRO A 547 -21.24 -0.21 -5.39
C PRO A 547 -21.31 -1.58 -6.09
N ALA A 548 -20.17 -2.28 -6.17
CA ALA A 548 -19.93 -3.57 -6.82
C ALA A 548 -20.75 -4.78 -6.28
N SER A 549 -21.80 -4.55 -5.49
CA SER A 549 -22.68 -5.60 -4.93
C SER A 549 -24.13 -5.47 -5.39
N GLU A 550 -24.38 -4.59 -6.34
CA GLU A 550 -25.66 -4.49 -7.03
C GLU A 550 -25.67 -5.43 -8.24
N ASP A 551 -25.54 -6.73 -7.99
CA ASP A 551 -25.92 -7.78 -8.92
C ASP A 551 -27.45 -7.82 -9.05
N TRP A 552 -28.03 -6.79 -9.68
CA TRP A 552 -29.49 -6.67 -9.85
C TRP A 552 -30.06 -7.82 -10.69
N CYS A 553 -29.22 -8.52 -11.45
CA CYS A 553 -29.65 -9.45 -12.50
C CYS A 553 -29.22 -10.91 -12.25
N GLY A 554 -28.33 -11.17 -11.29
CA GLY A 554 -27.74 -12.50 -11.09
C GLY A 554 -26.76 -12.88 -12.20
N LEU A 555 -26.02 -11.91 -12.76
CA LEU A 555 -25.28 -12.04 -14.02
C LEU A 555 -23.85 -11.50 -14.00
N ASP A 556 -23.24 -11.30 -12.84
CA ASP A 556 -21.79 -11.04 -12.74
C ASP A 556 -21.00 -12.34 -13.05
N LEU A 557 -20.78 -12.57 -14.34
CA LEU A 557 -20.18 -13.76 -14.94
C LEU A 557 -18.66 -13.66 -15.06
N ASP A 558 -18.09 -12.47 -14.98
CA ASP A 558 -16.64 -12.27 -14.92
C ASP A 558 -16.11 -11.92 -13.51
N SER A 559 -17.00 -11.88 -12.51
CA SER A 559 -16.72 -11.56 -11.10
C SER A 559 -16.15 -10.16 -10.88
N ASP A 560 -16.48 -9.20 -11.75
CA ASP A 560 -16.06 -7.81 -11.59
C ASP A 560 -17.02 -6.98 -10.70
N GLY A 561 -18.09 -7.62 -10.21
CA GLY A 561 -19.07 -7.02 -9.30
C GLY A 561 -20.11 -6.16 -10.02
N TYR A 562 -20.12 -6.13 -11.35
CA TYR A 562 -21.13 -5.48 -12.15
C TYR A 562 -21.88 -6.52 -12.98
N SER A 563 -23.15 -6.25 -13.27
CA SER A 563 -23.80 -6.86 -14.44
C SER A 563 -23.55 -5.91 -15.61
N ASP A 564 -22.43 -6.07 -16.32
CA ASP A 564 -22.04 -5.28 -17.49
C ASP A 564 -21.92 -6.11 -18.82
N VAL A 565 -21.75 -5.46 -19.98
CA VAL A 565 -21.72 -6.16 -21.29
C VAL A 565 -20.56 -7.18 -21.40
N ARG A 566 -19.54 -7.01 -20.56
CA ARG A 566 -18.41 -7.94 -20.44
C ARG A 566 -18.85 -9.29 -19.87
N ASP A 567 -19.94 -9.35 -19.10
CA ASP A 567 -20.52 -10.63 -18.65
C ASP A 567 -21.04 -11.46 -19.81
N LEU A 568 -21.71 -10.80 -20.76
CA LEU A 568 -22.15 -11.45 -22.00
C LEU A 568 -20.94 -11.90 -22.84
N VAL A 569 -19.87 -11.13 -22.87
CA VAL A 569 -18.62 -11.49 -23.55
C VAL A 569 -17.89 -12.63 -22.82
N SER A 570 -17.87 -12.63 -21.50
CA SER A 570 -17.31 -13.67 -20.64
C SER A 570 -18.06 -14.99 -20.85
N LEU A 571 -19.39 -14.94 -20.91
CA LEU A 571 -20.24 -16.07 -21.31
C LEU A 571 -19.90 -16.56 -22.72
N MET A 572 -19.57 -15.67 -23.66
CA MET A 572 -19.25 -16.05 -25.05
C MET A 572 -17.90 -16.76 -25.12
N ASN A 573 -16.94 -16.30 -24.31
CA ASN A 573 -15.56 -16.77 -24.31
C ASN A 573 -15.36 -18.07 -23.51
N SER A 574 -16.29 -18.40 -22.61
CA SER A 574 -16.18 -19.57 -21.73
C SER A 574 -16.98 -20.81 -22.20
N ARG A 575 -17.36 -20.88 -23.49
CA ARG A 575 -18.08 -22.03 -24.07
C ARG A 575 -17.29 -23.34 -23.97
N GLY A 576 -17.89 -24.37 -23.39
CA GLY A 576 -17.31 -25.72 -23.30
C GLY A 576 -17.70 -26.50 -22.03
N ASP A 577 -17.15 -27.71 -21.89
CA ASP A 577 -17.25 -28.52 -20.67
C ASP A 577 -16.53 -27.82 -19.52
N CYS A 578 -17.21 -27.61 -18.40
CA CYS A 578 -16.70 -26.81 -17.30
C CYS A 578 -16.70 -27.57 -15.96
N PRO A 579 -15.57 -27.59 -15.21
CA PRO A 579 -15.55 -28.16 -13.87
C PRO A 579 -16.25 -27.22 -12.87
N VAL A 580 -17.29 -27.73 -12.21
CA VAL A 580 -18.20 -27.02 -11.29
C VAL A 580 -17.47 -26.52 -10.02
N PRO A 581 -17.76 -25.30 -9.51
CA PRO A 581 -18.75 -24.33 -10.00
C PRO A 581 -18.17 -23.34 -11.02
N CYS A 582 -18.87 -23.17 -12.14
CA CYS A 582 -18.61 -22.11 -13.11
C CYS A 582 -19.75 -21.10 -13.10
N GLN A 583 -19.42 -19.81 -13.17
CA GLN A 583 -20.43 -18.75 -13.11
C GLN A 583 -21.33 -18.72 -14.35
N GLY A 584 -20.83 -19.17 -15.51
CA GLY A 584 -21.55 -19.15 -16.79
C GLY A 584 -22.60 -20.25 -17.00
N ASP A 585 -22.69 -21.28 -16.14
CA ASP A 585 -23.70 -22.34 -16.25
C ASP A 585 -24.98 -21.94 -15.50
N LEU A 586 -25.78 -21.09 -16.14
CA LEU A 586 -26.97 -20.47 -15.56
C LEU A 586 -28.15 -21.45 -15.43
N ASN A 587 -28.10 -22.57 -16.14
CA ASN A 587 -29.13 -23.63 -16.10
C ASN A 587 -28.70 -24.89 -15.34
N ALA A 588 -27.49 -24.92 -14.79
CA ALA A 588 -26.89 -26.05 -14.07
C ALA A 588 -26.81 -27.35 -14.91
N SER A 589 -26.56 -27.23 -16.21
CA SER A 589 -26.40 -28.36 -17.13
C SER A 589 -25.02 -29.01 -17.08
N GLY A 590 -24.03 -28.37 -16.45
CA GLY A 590 -22.63 -28.79 -16.43
C GLY A 590 -21.80 -28.28 -17.60
N ALA A 591 -22.34 -27.39 -18.43
CA ALA A 591 -21.65 -26.77 -19.56
C ALA A 591 -22.11 -25.32 -19.71
N ASN A 592 -21.23 -24.44 -20.22
CA ASN A 592 -21.66 -23.13 -20.71
C ASN A 592 -21.99 -23.26 -22.20
N ASP A 593 -23.28 -23.13 -22.54
CA ASP A 593 -23.79 -23.29 -23.88
C ASP A 593 -24.79 -22.20 -24.32
N THR A 594 -25.40 -22.41 -25.48
CA THR A 594 -26.39 -21.47 -26.04
C THR A 594 -27.67 -21.33 -25.21
N ALA A 595 -27.99 -22.28 -24.33
CA ALA A 595 -29.14 -22.19 -23.42
C ALA A 595 -28.85 -21.26 -22.23
N ASP A 596 -27.59 -21.09 -21.83
CA ASP A 596 -27.22 -20.06 -20.84
C ASP A 596 -27.38 -18.66 -21.43
N PHE A 597 -27.07 -18.47 -22.71
CA PHE A 597 -27.33 -17.21 -23.43
C PHE A 597 -28.81 -16.82 -23.46
N THR A 598 -29.70 -17.79 -23.65
CA THR A 598 -31.14 -17.50 -23.68
C THR A 598 -31.71 -17.19 -22.30
N ILE A 599 -30.96 -17.45 -21.22
CA ILE A 599 -31.27 -17.01 -19.85
C ILE A 599 -30.62 -15.66 -19.56
N ALA A 600 -29.36 -15.46 -19.95
CA ALA A 600 -28.59 -14.25 -19.70
C ALA A 600 -29.16 -13.03 -20.43
N VAL A 601 -29.45 -13.13 -21.73
CA VAL A 601 -29.86 -11.97 -22.54
C VAL A 601 -31.20 -11.35 -22.09
N PRO A 602 -32.26 -12.11 -21.74
CA PRO A 602 -33.48 -11.51 -21.21
C PRO A 602 -33.32 -10.90 -19.82
N ARG A 603 -32.48 -11.51 -18.95
CA ARG A 603 -32.17 -10.95 -17.62
C ARG A 603 -31.38 -9.65 -17.73
N TRP A 604 -30.43 -9.59 -18.66
CA TRP A 604 -29.71 -8.39 -19.05
C TRP A 604 -30.66 -7.27 -19.52
N ASN A 605 -31.51 -7.56 -20.52
CA ASN A 605 -32.44 -6.57 -21.09
C ASN A 605 -33.51 -6.08 -20.11
N ALA A 606 -33.69 -6.74 -18.97
CA ALA A 606 -34.59 -6.29 -17.91
C ALA A 606 -33.91 -5.31 -16.93
N CYS A 607 -32.58 -5.19 -17.01
CA CYS A 607 -31.75 -4.35 -16.15
C CYS A 607 -31.19 -3.10 -16.87
N ASP A 608 -31.23 -3.07 -18.21
CA ASP A 608 -30.95 -1.93 -19.10
C ASP A 608 -32.25 -1.12 -19.34
#